data_AF-A0A7C6SCX1-F1
#
_entry.id   AF-A0A7C6SCX1-F1
#
_cell.length_a   1.000
_cell.length_b   1.000
_cell.length_c   1.000
_cell.angle_alpha   90.00
_cell.angle_beta   90.00
_cell.angle_gamma   90.00
#
_symmetry.space_group_name_H-M   'P 1'
#
loop_
_entity.id
_entity.type
_entity.pdbx_description
1 polymer ?
#
loop_
_entity_poly.entity_id
_entity_poly.type
_entity_poly.pdbx_seq_one_letter_code
_entity_poly.pdbx_strand_id
1 'polypeptide(L)'
;MVNLVIVLNKQEYLDDILTVLVENNVKGATIIDSQGMGSAIVSGDYRNIPLFGSLRNIIHDKHPYSKTIFTVVKEEIVEDLIKAIKDIFPEKKPGIGFMFTMPVNNIYLLDK
;
A
#
# COMPACT_ATOMS: atom_id res chain seq x y z
N MET A 1 -10.61 13.12 -11.01
CA MET A 1 -10.56 12.09 -9.94
C MET A 1 -9.27 11.32 -10.12
N VAL A 2 -8.68 10.85 -9.03
CA VAL A 2 -7.52 9.96 -9.09
C VAL A 2 -7.74 8.77 -8.17
N ASN A 3 -7.10 7.66 -8.51
CA ASN A 3 -6.98 6.51 -7.63
C ASN A 3 -5.70 6.69 -6.82
N LEU A 4 -5.84 6.97 -5.52
CA LEU A 4 -4.73 6.92 -4.57
C LEU A 4 -4.48 5.46 -4.23
N VAL A 5 -3.29 4.99 -4.58
CA VAL A 5 -2.81 3.64 -4.28
C VAL A 5 -1.83 3.73 -3.13
N ILE A 6 -2.09 2.98 -2.06
CA ILE A 6 -1.23 2.89 -0.88
C ILE A 6 -0.72 1.46 -0.80
N VAL A 7 0.60 1.28 -0.92
CA VAL A 7 1.27 0.01 -0.69
C VAL A 7 1.82 0.02 0.72
N LEU A 8 1.27 -0.83 1.59
CA LEU A 8 1.59 -0.89 3.02
C LEU A 8 2.24 -2.24 3.36
N ASN A 9 3.49 -2.23 3.79
CA ASN A 9 4.19 -3.44 4.24
C ASN A 9 4.00 -3.69 5.74
N LYS A 10 3.75 -2.63 6.52
CA LYS A 10 3.59 -2.67 7.98
C LYS A 10 2.10 -2.66 8.32
N GLN A 11 1.50 -3.84 8.38
CA GLN A 11 0.04 -4.00 8.53
C GLN A 11 -0.49 -3.43 9.84
N GLU A 12 0.36 -3.24 10.85
CA GLU A 12 -0.01 -2.59 12.11
C GLU A 12 -0.55 -1.15 11.94
N TYR A 13 -0.25 -0.49 10.82
CA TYR A 13 -0.76 0.85 10.50
C TYR A 13 -2.03 0.86 9.63
N LEU A 14 -2.59 -0.31 9.31
CA LEU A 14 -3.74 -0.39 8.41
C LEU A 14 -4.94 0.36 8.98
N ASP A 15 -5.29 0.10 10.24
CA ASP A 15 -6.46 0.70 10.89
C ASP A 15 -6.32 2.22 11.03
N ASP A 16 -5.12 2.72 11.31
CA ASP A 16 -4.83 4.16 11.37
C ASP A 16 -5.02 4.81 10.00
N ILE A 17 -4.54 4.18 8.93
CA ILE A 17 -4.74 4.68 7.55
C ILE A 17 -6.23 4.71 7.20
N LEU A 18 -6.97 3.65 7.50
CA LEU A 18 -8.42 3.60 7.24
C LEU A 18 -9.17 4.67 8.04
N THR A 19 -8.76 4.93 9.27
CA THR A 19 -9.30 6.01 10.11
C THR A 19 -9.10 7.37 9.44
N VAL A 20 -7.88 7.67 8.97
CA VAL A 20 -7.59 8.92 8.24
C VAL A 20 -8.46 9.06 6.99
N LEU A 21 -8.68 7.97 6.22
CA LEU A 21 -9.56 8.00 5.06
C LEU A 21 -10.99 8.41 5.46
N VAL A 22 -11.54 7.79 6.51
CA VAL A 22 -12.89 8.09 7.02
C VAL A 22 -12.99 9.54 7.51
N GLU A 23 -12.03 10.01 8.29
CA GLU A 23 -11.99 11.39 8.82
C GLU A 23 -11.91 12.45 7.71
N ASN A 24 -11.31 12.10 6.57
CA ASN A 24 -11.22 12.96 5.38
C ASN A 24 -12.39 12.75 4.39
N ASN A 25 -13.49 12.16 4.84
CA ASN A 25 -14.71 11.92 4.04
C ASN A 25 -14.50 11.06 2.77
N VAL A 26 -13.48 10.18 2.77
CA VAL A 26 -13.30 9.20 1.71
C VAL A 26 -14.37 8.12 1.85
N LYS A 27 -15.18 7.94 0.81
CA LYS A 27 -16.40 7.12 0.87
C LYS A 27 -16.14 5.61 0.84
N GLY A 28 -14.97 5.18 0.40
CA GLY A 28 -14.66 3.77 0.28
C GLY A 28 -13.24 3.51 -0.20
N ALA A 29 -12.76 2.32 0.12
CA ALA A 29 -11.49 1.80 -0.34
C ALA A 29 -11.60 0.29 -0.56
N THR A 30 -10.82 -0.22 -1.50
CA THR A 30 -10.65 -1.66 -1.72
C THR A 30 -9.27 -2.05 -1.23
N ILE A 31 -9.20 -3.09 -0.42
CA ILE A 31 -7.95 -3.60 0.15
C ILE A 31 -7.68 -4.97 -0.44
N ILE A 32 -6.47 -5.19 -0.95
CA ILE A 32 -6.02 -6.50 -1.42
C ILE A 32 -4.80 -6.96 -0.64
N ASP A 33 -4.72 -8.28 -0.45
CA ASP A 33 -3.46 -8.92 -0.06
C ASP A 33 -2.49 -8.86 -1.23
N SER A 34 -1.29 -8.35 -0.98
CA SER A 34 -0.24 -8.17 -1.97
C SER A 34 1.10 -8.68 -1.48
N GLN A 35 2.09 -8.69 -2.38
CA GLN A 35 3.45 -9.11 -2.06
C GLN A 35 4.46 -8.24 -2.80
N GLY A 36 5.54 -7.86 -2.10
CA GLY A 36 6.69 -7.21 -2.71
C GLY A 36 7.56 -8.20 -3.49
N MET A 37 8.23 -7.72 -4.53
CA MET A 37 9.08 -8.54 -5.41
C MET A 37 10.11 -9.40 -4.64
N GLY A 38 10.79 -8.85 -3.63
CA GLY A 38 11.78 -9.60 -2.85
C GLY A 38 11.18 -10.81 -2.13
N SER A 39 10.00 -10.63 -1.54
CA SER A 39 9.26 -11.72 -0.89
C SER A 39 8.77 -12.75 -1.91
N ALA A 40 8.27 -12.32 -3.07
CA ALA A 40 7.83 -13.21 -4.14
C ALA A 40 8.97 -14.09 -4.69
N ILE A 41 10.16 -13.52 -4.85
CA ILE A 41 11.35 -14.25 -5.32
C ILE A 41 11.78 -15.32 -4.31
N VAL A 42 11.78 -14.99 -3.02
CA VAL A 42 12.19 -15.92 -1.95
C VAL A 42 11.16 -17.02 -1.70
N SER A 43 9.86 -16.70 -1.80
CA SER A 43 8.78 -17.66 -1.63
C SER A 43 8.52 -18.52 -2.87
N GLY A 44 8.91 -18.05 -4.06
CA GLY A 44 8.79 -18.78 -5.31
C GLY A 44 9.93 -19.75 -5.57
N ASP A 45 9.82 -20.54 -6.65
CA ASP A 45 10.83 -21.53 -7.03
C ASP A 45 12.00 -20.92 -7.82
N TYR A 46 12.24 -19.61 -7.67
CA TYR A 46 13.30 -18.82 -8.33
C TYR A 46 14.69 -19.07 -7.71
N ARG A 47 14.96 -20.33 -7.37
CA ARG A 47 16.21 -20.84 -6.75
C ARG A 47 17.47 -20.59 -7.59
N ASN A 48 17.31 -20.19 -8.84
CA ASN A 48 18.39 -20.07 -9.83
C ASN A 48 19.02 -18.66 -9.90
N ILE A 49 18.59 -17.69 -9.09
CA ILE A 49 19.25 -16.38 -9.02
C ILE A 49 20.21 -16.37 -7.81
N PRO A 50 21.54 -16.51 -8.01
CA PRO A 50 22.50 -16.75 -6.92
C PRO A 50 22.51 -15.65 -5.85
N LEU A 51 22.24 -14.40 -6.25
CA LEU A 51 22.20 -13.25 -5.35
C LEU A 51 21.12 -13.38 -4.26
N PHE A 52 19.96 -13.98 -4.57
CA PHE A 52 18.86 -14.11 -3.62
C PHE A 52 19.01 -15.31 -2.67
N GLY A 53 19.80 -16.31 -3.04
CA GLY A 53 20.16 -17.42 -2.14
C GLY A 53 20.89 -16.93 -0.89
N SER A 54 21.87 -16.02 -1.09
CA SER A 54 22.64 -15.42 0.01
C SER A 54 21.84 -14.41 0.83
N LEU A 55 20.86 -13.74 0.22
CA LEU A 55 19.99 -12.76 0.88
C LEU A 55 18.74 -13.40 1.52
N ARG A 56 18.51 -14.71 1.32
CA ARG A 56 17.31 -15.42 1.81
C ARG A 56 17.09 -15.24 3.31
N ASN A 57 18.14 -15.26 4.13
CA ASN A 57 18.05 -15.08 5.58
C ASN A 57 17.78 -13.63 6.00
N ILE A 58 18.08 -12.66 5.13
CA ILE A 58 17.82 -11.22 5.35
C ILE A 58 16.40 -10.86 4.88
N ILE A 59 15.95 -11.46 3.77
CA ILE A 59 14.62 -11.26 3.16
C ILE A 59 13.55 -12.14 3.83
N HIS A 60 13.94 -13.05 4.73
CA HIS A 60 13.02 -13.81 5.58
C HIS A 60 12.39 -12.92 6.66
N ASP A 61 11.84 -11.77 6.25
CA ASP A 61 11.02 -10.93 7.08
C ASP A 61 9.75 -11.72 7.45
N LYS A 62 9.31 -11.58 8.70
CA LYS A 62 8.31 -12.48 9.34
C LYS A 62 6.92 -12.48 8.68
N HIS A 63 6.64 -11.58 7.74
CA HIS A 63 5.35 -11.47 7.08
C HIS A 63 5.52 -11.29 5.56
N PRO A 64 5.20 -12.32 4.74
CA PRO A 64 5.35 -12.25 3.29
C PRO A 64 4.27 -11.41 2.60
N TYR A 65 3.34 -10.83 3.37
CA TYR A 65 2.15 -10.15 2.85
C TYR A 65 2.18 -8.66 3.17
N SER A 66 2.09 -7.84 2.13
CA SER A 66 1.73 -6.43 2.20
C SER A 66 0.22 -6.27 1.96
N LYS A 67 -0.32 -5.09 2.25
CA LYS A 67 -1.65 -4.68 1.82
C LYS A 67 -1.52 -3.62 0.75
N THR A 68 -2.32 -3.70 -0.30
CA THR A 68 -2.49 -2.58 -1.23
C THR A 68 -3.91 -2.05 -1.11
N ILE A 69 -4.02 -0.75 -0.84
CA ILE A 69 -5.28 -0.04 -0.66
C ILE A 69 -5.50 0.83 -1.89
N PHE A 70 -6.68 0.71 -2.49
CA PHE A 70 -7.13 1.51 -3.61
C PHE A 70 -8.29 2.39 -3.15
N THR A 71 -8.18 3.68 -3.38
CA THR A 71 -9.31 4.59 -3.14
C THR A 71 -9.38 5.66 -4.21
N VAL A 72 -10.59 5.86 -4.74
CA VAL A 72 -10.83 6.84 -5.80
C VAL A 72 -11.35 8.12 -5.17
N VAL A 73 -10.55 9.17 -5.25
CA VAL A 73 -10.76 10.45 -4.58
C VAL A 73 -10.73 11.62 -5.58
N LYS A 74 -11.26 12.76 -5.16
CA LYS A 74 -11.07 14.00 -5.90
C LYS A 74 -9.61 14.44 -5.79
N GLU A 75 -9.09 15.02 -6.87
CA GLU A 75 -7.69 15.47 -6.92
C GLU A 75 -7.40 16.56 -5.88
N GLU A 76 -8.39 17.40 -5.59
CA GLU A 76 -8.30 18.50 -4.61
C GLU A 76 -8.00 18.05 -3.17
N ILE A 77 -8.29 16.79 -2.80
CA ILE A 77 -8.07 16.28 -1.43
C ILE A 77 -6.84 15.38 -1.30
N VAL A 78 -6.12 15.12 -2.40
CA VAL A 78 -5.03 14.12 -2.44
C VAL A 78 -3.86 14.52 -1.57
N GLU A 79 -3.40 15.77 -1.68
CA GLU A 79 -2.24 16.25 -0.94
C GLU A 79 -2.51 16.28 0.57
N ASP A 80 -3.71 16.70 0.98
CA ASP A 80 -4.14 16.69 2.37
C ASP A 80 -4.22 15.25 2.93
N LEU A 81 -4.78 14.32 2.15
CA LEU A 81 -4.78 12.89 2.49
C LEU A 81 -3.37 12.32 2.63
N ILE A 82 -2.48 12.60 1.67
CA ILE A 82 -1.09 12.14 1.70
C ILE A 82 -0.38 12.67 2.95
N LYS A 83 -0.63 13.93 3.31
CA LYS A 83 -0.07 14.54 4.52
C LYS A 83 -0.61 13.86 5.78
N ALA A 84 -1.93 13.74 5.91
CA ALA A 84 -2.55 13.10 7.08
C ALA A 84 -2.07 11.65 7.26
N ILE A 85 -1.94 10.88 6.17
CA ILE A 85 -1.40 9.52 6.22
C ILE A 85 0.07 9.52 6.64
N LYS A 86 0.89 10.46 6.16
CA LYS A 86 2.30 10.57 6.57
C LYS A 86 2.46 10.89 8.06
N ASP A 87 1.53 11.66 8.63
CA ASP A 87 1.56 12.06 10.03
C ASP A 87 1.27 10.89 11.01
N ILE A 88 0.74 9.76 10.51
CA ILE A 88 0.57 8.51 11.29
C ILE A 88 1.93 7.95 11.74
N PHE A 89 2.99 8.17 10.97
CA PHE A 89 4.27 7.50 11.17
C PHE A 89 5.20 8.30 12.09
N PRO A 90 5.45 7.86 13.33
CA PRO A 90 6.46 8.46 14.19
C PRO A 90 7.84 8.13 13.61
N GLU A 91 8.45 9.14 12.98
CA GLU A 91 9.75 9.11 12.30
C GLU A 91 9.79 8.36 10.95
N LYS A 92 10.76 8.73 10.10
CA LYS A 92 10.98 8.10 8.78
C LYS A 92 11.52 6.67 8.94
N LYS A 93 10.66 5.73 9.34
CA LYS A 93 11.02 4.32 9.39
C LYS A 93 11.11 3.77 7.97
N PRO A 94 12.24 3.15 7.58
CA PRO A 94 12.33 2.51 6.28
C PRO A 94 11.35 1.35 6.18
N GLY A 95 10.85 1.11 4.97
CA GLY A 95 10.05 -0.08 4.66
C GLY A 95 8.58 -0.03 5.08
N ILE A 96 8.03 1.11 5.52
CA ILE A 96 6.59 1.26 5.78
C ILE A 96 5.77 0.94 4.52
N GLY A 97 6.16 1.51 3.39
CA GLY A 97 5.34 1.49 2.19
C GLY A 97 5.58 2.70 1.30
N PHE A 98 4.69 2.89 0.33
CA PHE A 98 4.67 4.08 -0.53
C PHE A 98 3.26 4.35 -1.06
N MET A 99 3.04 5.57 -1.52
CA MET A 99 1.79 6.01 -2.13
C MET A 99 2.05 6.57 -3.52
N PHE A 100 1.12 6.34 -4.44
CA PHE A 100 1.12 6.96 -5.76
C PHE A 100 -0.30 7.13 -6.28
N THR A 101 -0.48 7.99 -7.27
CA THR A 101 -1.78 8.24 -7.89
C THR A 101 -1.83 7.72 -9.31
N MET A 102 -3.00 7.25 -9.73
CA MET A 102 -3.31 6.95 -11.13
C MET A 102 -4.53 7.77 -11.58
N PRO A 103 -4.54 8.34 -12.80
CA PRO A 103 -5.69 9.09 -13.29
C PRO A 103 -6.91 8.18 -13.44
N VAL A 104 -8.08 8.67 -13.03
CA VAL A 104 -9.36 7.97 -13.22
C VAL A 104 -10.25 8.84 -14.12
N ASN A 105 -10.40 8.40 -15.36
CA ASN A 105 -11.18 9.11 -16.37
C ASN A 105 -12.69 8.92 -16.17
N ASN A 106 -13.13 7.69 -15.88
CA ASN A 106 -14.54 7.34 -15.78
C ASN A 106 -14.78 6.39 -14.59
N ILE A 107 -15.95 6.50 -13.95
CA ILE A 107 -16.40 5.61 -12.87
C ILE A 107 -17.82 5.17 -13.22
N TYR A 108 -18.07 3.87 -13.19
CA TYR A 108 -19.38 3.28 -13.44
C TYR A 108 -19.82 2.53 -12.18
N LEU A 109 -20.95 2.93 -11.61
CA LEU A 109 -21.56 2.24 -10.47
C LEU A 109 -22.49 1.15 -11.02
N LEU A 110 -22.48 -0.03 -10.40
CA LEU A 110 -23.29 -1.18 -10.87
C LEU A 110 -24.66 -1.25 -10.18
N ASP A 111 -24.82 -0.53 -9.08
CA ASP A 111 -25.97 -0.52 -8.19
C ASP A 111 -26.78 0.79 -8.27
N LYS A 112 -26.41 1.69 -9.18
CA LYS A 112 -27.13 2.94 -9.48
C LYS A 112 -27.47 3.05 -10.95
#